data_AF-A0AAV9BYB1-F1
#
_entry.id   AF-A0AAV9BYB1-F1
#
_cell.length_a   1.000
_cell.length_b   1.000
_cell.length_c   1.000
_cell.angle_alpha   90.00
_cell.angle_beta   90.00
_cell.angle_gamma   90.00
#
_symmetry.space_group_name_H-M   'P 1'
#
loop_
_entity.id
_entity.type
_entity.pdbx_description
1 polymer ?
#
loop_
_entity_poly.entity_id
_entity_poly.type
_entity_poly.pdbx_seq_one_letter_code
_entity_poly.pdbx_strand_id
1 'polypeptide(L)'
;MSMQIGDKRGSEESFDFVFLLSGGGFRRDNKVEKAIEVAMCNFQTIKDAADVTIATMLSGIQDVCVPLSRPGECISRSKQLLDASPLVWYIDALVTWLIGFLGSGIVQDENSIVQVLSDHSMLKAWELHPHFEQLISTSWSKSFNGSPMFVLVMKLKHLKGVLKQWNKDTFGMVQSSLQHSRSCLEQAQVASLQAPLDSSLSEIESIARDSYLHTLRIEESLLRQKSRQTWLREGDKNSKFFYSSIKSRIAQNCIRNVTLEDGSIVCEPNQVKQYAIHYFESLLNRQHHSVIPDLAPSVTLREDDRHQLNKPVSAEEVRLALFSMKPLSSPGPDGFSARFFQHFWHIIKEDFISAICSFFHSGFLLRQINHSFISLIPKTKHADSFDCFRPISLCNTIYKVITKILASRLQKVLPHAILPHRSAFIKGRNIVHNSLLAHELTRYLNAPSLNGRSCIKIDLKKAFDSVRWDFLEKVMQSLLFPEEWIRLVMQCIQTASYSVLINGSPAGFFSATCGLRQGDPLSPLLFVLVMNALKGSKTRLWQEGWEDSSTQS
;
A
#
# COMPACT_ATOMS: atom_id res chain seq x y z
N MET A 1 -16.60 -32.72 2.97
CA MET A 1 -16.47 -33.52 1.74
C MET A 1 -15.27 -34.42 1.96
N SER A 2 -15.47 -35.72 2.18
CA SER A 2 -14.38 -36.68 2.38
C SER A 2 -13.79 -37.04 1.02
N MET A 3 -12.47 -37.07 0.94
CA MET A 3 -11.75 -37.57 -0.23
C MET A 3 -10.78 -38.64 0.28
N GLN A 4 -11.06 -39.90 -0.08
CA GLN A 4 -10.18 -41.02 0.20
C GLN A 4 -9.11 -41.08 -0.89
N ILE A 5 -7.84 -41.01 -0.49
CA ILE A 5 -6.71 -41.33 -1.36
C ILE A 5 -6.01 -42.52 -0.70
N GLY A 6 -6.13 -43.70 -1.29
CA GLY A 6 -5.46 -44.91 -0.83
C GLY A 6 -4.01 -44.94 -1.29
N ASP A 7 -3.08 -45.18 -0.36
CA ASP A 7 -1.69 -45.54 -0.66
C ASP A 7 -1.55 -47.08 -0.74
N LYS A 8 -0.63 -47.58 -1.55
CA LYS A 8 -0.38 -49.01 -1.83
C LYS A 8 0.23 -49.80 -0.67
N ARG A 9 0.05 -49.34 0.58
CA ARG A 9 0.42 -50.07 1.80
C ARG A 9 -0.66 -49.97 2.87
N GLY A 10 -1.87 -50.45 2.55
CA GLY A 10 -2.76 -51.14 3.49
C GLY A 10 -3.00 -50.59 4.90
N SER A 11 -2.95 -49.28 5.14
CA SER A 11 -3.45 -48.68 6.39
C SER A 11 -4.41 -47.54 6.05
N GLU A 12 -5.69 -47.77 6.33
CA GLU A 12 -6.76 -46.78 6.20
C GLU A 12 -6.65 -45.75 7.34
N GLU A 13 -6.37 -44.49 7.02
CA GLU A 13 -6.56 -43.37 7.96
C GLU A 13 -7.61 -42.41 7.39
N SER A 14 -8.72 -42.25 8.12
CA SER A 14 -9.80 -41.32 7.81
C SER A 14 -9.49 -39.93 8.37
N PHE A 15 -9.44 -38.92 7.50
CA PHE A 15 -9.27 -37.51 7.88
C PHE A 15 -10.64 -36.84 8.12
N ASP A 16 -10.90 -36.40 9.35
CA ASP A 16 -12.03 -35.52 9.66
C ASP A 16 -11.57 -34.06 9.83
N PHE A 17 -11.83 -33.24 8.81
CA PHE A 17 -11.75 -31.78 8.91
C PHE A 17 -13.12 -31.21 9.28
N VAL A 18 -13.29 -30.79 10.53
CA VAL A 18 -14.47 -30.03 10.96
C VAL A 18 -14.29 -28.55 10.61
N PHE A 19 -14.90 -28.13 9.51
CA PHE A 19 -15.08 -26.72 9.17
C PHE A 19 -16.38 -26.20 9.83
N LEU A 20 -16.26 -25.37 10.86
CA LEU A 20 -17.38 -24.53 11.29
C LEU A 20 -17.44 -23.30 10.38
N LEU A 21 -18.17 -23.42 9.28
CA LEU A 21 -18.53 -22.32 8.39
C LEU A 21 -19.99 -21.94 8.63
N SER A 22 -20.22 -20.76 9.20
CA SER A 22 -21.55 -20.16 9.23
C SER A 22 -21.93 -19.67 7.83
N GLY A 23 -22.85 -20.39 7.19
CA GLY A 23 -23.82 -19.88 6.21
C GLY A 23 -23.29 -19.29 4.90
N GLY A 24 -23.31 -20.07 3.81
CA GLY A 24 -23.20 -19.56 2.44
C GLY A 24 -22.66 -20.60 1.45
N GLY A 25 -23.55 -21.36 0.82
CA GLY A 25 -23.19 -22.43 -0.11
C GLY A 25 -22.54 -21.90 -1.40
N PHE A 26 -21.37 -22.44 -1.77
CA PHE A 26 -20.71 -22.19 -3.06
C PHE A 26 -20.92 -23.39 -4.00
N ARG A 27 -21.36 -23.13 -5.24
CA ARG A 27 -21.42 -24.12 -6.33
C ARG A 27 -20.01 -24.41 -6.87
N ARG A 28 -19.74 -25.69 -7.13
CA ARG A 28 -18.48 -26.23 -7.70
C ARG A 28 -18.21 -25.63 -9.09
N ASP A 29 -16.99 -25.16 -9.33
CA ASP A 29 -16.53 -24.66 -10.63
C ASP A 29 -15.25 -25.42 -11.06
N ASN A 30 -15.39 -26.31 -12.06
CA ASN A 30 -14.39 -27.31 -12.50
C ASN A 30 -13.04 -26.73 -13.00
N LYS A 31 -12.91 -25.41 -13.11
CA LYS A 31 -11.67 -24.75 -13.55
C LYS A 31 -10.65 -24.56 -12.43
N VAL A 32 -11.10 -24.48 -11.18
CA VAL A 32 -10.21 -24.34 -10.01
C VAL A 32 -9.54 -25.66 -9.67
N GLU A 33 -10.28 -26.79 -9.78
CA GLU A 33 -9.70 -28.13 -9.61
C GLU A 33 -8.62 -28.42 -10.64
N LYS A 34 -8.85 -28.13 -11.92
CA LYS A 34 -7.82 -28.34 -12.98
C LYS A 34 -6.58 -27.46 -12.80
N ALA A 35 -6.73 -26.24 -12.26
CA ALA A 35 -5.59 -25.37 -11.98
C ALA A 35 -4.78 -25.86 -10.78
N ILE A 36 -5.44 -26.46 -9.78
CA ILE A 36 -4.79 -27.08 -8.62
C ILE A 36 -4.09 -28.38 -9.02
N GLU A 37 -4.69 -29.21 -9.87
CA GLU A 37 -4.06 -30.44 -10.39
C GLU A 37 -2.80 -30.15 -11.21
N VAL A 38 -2.82 -29.15 -12.09
CA VAL A 38 -1.64 -28.76 -12.88
C VAL A 38 -0.54 -28.15 -11.99
N ALA A 39 -0.91 -27.37 -10.98
CA ALA A 39 0.05 -26.82 -10.02
C ALA A 39 0.67 -27.91 -9.14
N MET A 40 -0.10 -28.92 -8.72
CA MET A 40 0.38 -30.05 -7.93
C MET A 40 1.24 -31.02 -8.73
N CYS A 41 0.92 -31.26 -10.01
CA CYS A 41 1.73 -32.10 -10.89
C CYS A 41 3.12 -31.48 -11.11
N ASN A 42 3.17 -30.17 -11.38
CA ASN A 42 4.44 -29.44 -11.50
C ASN A 42 5.24 -29.41 -10.19
N PHE A 43 4.57 -29.37 -9.03
CA PHE A 43 5.23 -29.41 -7.73
C PHE A 43 5.83 -30.79 -7.42
N GLN A 44 5.15 -31.86 -7.83
CA GLN A 44 5.64 -33.24 -7.65
C GLN A 44 6.88 -33.49 -8.53
N THR A 45 6.87 -33.03 -9.79
CA THR A 45 8.05 -33.17 -10.67
C THR A 45 9.27 -32.41 -10.15
N ILE A 46 9.07 -31.25 -9.53
CA ILE A 46 10.13 -30.44 -8.91
C ILE A 46 10.64 -31.11 -7.63
N LYS A 47 9.75 -31.70 -6.83
CA LYS A 47 10.11 -32.45 -5.63
C LYS A 47 10.93 -33.70 -5.98
N ASP A 48 10.53 -34.45 -6.99
CA ASP A 48 11.22 -35.66 -7.42
C ASP A 48 12.65 -35.33 -7.95
N ALA A 49 12.80 -34.21 -8.67
CA ALA A 49 14.12 -33.73 -9.13
C ALA A 49 15.02 -33.25 -7.98
N ALA A 50 14.43 -32.62 -6.95
CA ALA A 50 15.15 -32.19 -5.75
C ALA A 50 15.58 -33.39 -4.89
N ASP A 51 14.72 -34.40 -4.74
CA ASP A 51 15.00 -35.61 -3.96
C ASP A 51 16.13 -36.44 -4.60
N VAL A 52 16.20 -36.54 -5.93
CA VAL A 52 17.33 -37.18 -6.65
C VAL A 52 18.63 -36.41 -6.44
N THR A 53 18.59 -35.07 -6.47
CA THR A 53 19.78 -34.23 -6.27
C THR A 53 20.30 -34.30 -4.83
N ILE A 54 19.38 -34.33 -3.85
CA ILE A 54 19.70 -34.48 -2.42
C ILE A 54 20.26 -35.88 -2.14
N ALA A 55 19.69 -36.94 -2.75
CA ALA A 55 20.21 -38.30 -2.60
C ALA A 55 21.64 -38.44 -3.16
N THR A 56 21.94 -37.78 -4.28
CA THR A 56 23.28 -37.77 -4.90
C THR A 56 24.30 -36.96 -4.08
N MET A 57 23.86 -35.90 -3.39
CA MET A 57 24.70 -35.16 -2.45
C MET A 57 24.95 -35.95 -1.15
N LEU A 58 23.93 -36.65 -0.64
CA LEU A 58 24.06 -37.46 0.57
C LEU A 58 24.96 -38.68 0.36
N SER A 59 24.98 -39.28 -0.84
CA SER A 59 25.93 -40.33 -1.19
C SER A 59 27.38 -39.80 -1.26
N GLY A 60 27.58 -38.57 -1.74
CA GLY A 60 28.90 -37.91 -1.73
C GLY A 60 29.39 -37.48 -0.34
N ILE A 61 28.48 -37.27 0.62
CA ILE A 61 28.80 -36.92 2.01
C ILE A 61 29.17 -38.17 2.85
N GLN A 62 28.67 -39.35 2.48
CA GLN A 62 29.02 -40.61 3.17
C GLN A 62 30.49 -41.02 2.99
N ASP A 63 31.15 -40.60 1.91
CA ASP A 63 32.57 -40.93 1.64
C ASP A 63 33.59 -40.09 2.45
N VAL A 64 33.14 -39.11 3.27
CA VAL A 64 34.04 -38.14 3.94
C VAL A 64 33.97 -38.20 5.49
N CYS A 65 33.15 -39.07 6.07
CA CYS A 65 32.97 -39.14 7.53
C CYS A 65 34.05 -39.98 8.24
N VAL A 66 35.21 -39.38 8.54
CA VAL A 66 36.07 -39.77 9.68
C VAL A 66 35.61 -38.97 10.91
N PRO A 67 35.53 -39.54 12.13
CA PRO A 67 34.81 -38.90 13.23
C PRO A 67 35.62 -37.74 13.83
N LEU A 68 35.16 -36.50 13.64
CA LEU A 68 35.66 -35.32 14.33
C LEU A 68 34.71 -34.94 15.48
N SER A 69 35.29 -34.79 16.66
CA SER A 69 34.65 -34.83 17.97
C SER A 69 34.45 -33.44 18.58
N ARG A 70 33.73 -32.53 17.91
CA ARG A 70 33.16 -31.31 18.53
C ARG A 70 32.07 -30.61 17.66
N PRO A 71 30.92 -30.20 18.24
CA PRO A 71 29.77 -29.66 17.49
C PRO A 71 29.92 -28.23 16.92
N GLY A 72 30.95 -27.48 17.31
CA GLY A 72 31.16 -26.09 16.87
C GLY A 72 31.71 -25.93 15.45
N GLU A 73 32.48 -26.90 14.94
CA GLU A 73 33.10 -26.83 13.60
C GLU A 73 32.16 -27.28 12.48
N CYS A 74 31.08 -28.02 12.80
CA CYS A 74 30.08 -28.45 11.83
C CYS A 74 29.30 -27.27 11.24
N ILE A 75 28.99 -26.25 12.06
CA ILE A 75 28.12 -25.13 11.67
C ILE A 75 28.86 -24.14 10.74
N SER A 76 30.15 -23.90 10.98
CA SER A 76 30.96 -22.98 10.17
C SER A 76 31.27 -23.54 8.78
N ARG A 77 31.56 -24.85 8.68
CA ARG A 77 31.86 -25.52 7.41
C ARG A 77 30.62 -25.81 6.56
N SER A 78 29.48 -26.13 7.19
CA SER A 78 28.19 -26.27 6.50
C SER A 78 27.76 -24.95 5.85
N LYS A 79 28.04 -23.82 6.51
CA LYS A 79 27.74 -22.48 5.98
C LYS A 79 28.60 -22.14 4.76
N GLN A 80 29.90 -22.49 4.78
CA GLN A 80 30.79 -22.30 3.63
C GLN A 80 30.42 -23.17 2.42
N LEU A 81 29.90 -24.39 2.63
CA LEU A 81 29.44 -25.27 1.53
C LEU A 81 28.10 -24.81 0.94
N LEU A 82 27.21 -24.23 1.75
CA LEU A 82 25.95 -23.62 1.29
C LEU A 82 26.19 -22.35 0.46
N ASP A 83 27.14 -21.49 0.87
CA ASP A 83 27.44 -20.24 0.17
C ASP A 83 28.13 -20.45 -1.20
N ALA A 84 28.74 -21.63 -1.44
CA ALA A 84 29.43 -21.97 -2.69
C ALA A 84 28.58 -22.79 -3.69
N SER A 85 27.31 -23.10 -3.36
CA SER A 85 26.51 -24.04 -4.13
C SER A 85 25.72 -23.39 -5.29
N PRO A 86 25.77 -23.92 -6.53
CA PRO A 86 24.93 -23.49 -7.65
C PRO A 86 23.42 -23.56 -7.36
N LEU A 87 23.00 -24.34 -6.36
CA LEU A 87 21.61 -24.41 -5.88
C LEU A 87 21.14 -23.08 -5.29
N VAL A 88 22.02 -22.27 -4.69
CA VAL A 88 21.63 -20.94 -4.18
C VAL A 88 21.25 -20.01 -5.33
N TRP A 89 21.99 -20.06 -6.44
CA TRP A 89 21.67 -19.30 -7.65
C TRP A 89 20.39 -19.79 -8.33
N TYR A 90 20.16 -21.10 -8.35
CA TYR A 90 18.95 -21.68 -8.94
C TYR A 90 17.71 -21.39 -8.08
N ILE A 91 17.83 -21.47 -6.75
CA ILE A 91 16.79 -21.08 -5.80
C ILE A 91 16.56 -19.57 -5.87
N ASP A 92 17.58 -18.73 -5.99
CA ASP A 92 17.40 -17.28 -6.17
C ASP A 92 16.72 -16.96 -7.50
N ALA A 93 17.03 -17.68 -8.59
CA ALA A 93 16.33 -17.51 -9.86
C ALA A 93 14.88 -17.98 -9.78
N LEU A 94 14.61 -19.12 -9.12
CA LEU A 94 13.26 -19.66 -8.94
C LEU A 94 12.43 -18.80 -7.97
N VAL A 95 13.05 -18.26 -6.92
CA VAL A 95 12.46 -17.32 -5.95
C VAL A 95 12.27 -15.95 -6.60
N THR A 96 13.16 -15.49 -7.47
CA THR A 96 12.96 -14.25 -8.25
C THR A 96 11.81 -14.41 -9.25
N TRP A 97 11.68 -15.59 -9.87
CA TRP A 97 10.56 -15.92 -10.76
C TRP A 97 9.24 -16.12 -9.98
N LEU A 98 9.25 -16.80 -8.82
CA LEU A 98 8.10 -16.95 -7.92
C LEU A 98 7.74 -15.63 -7.23
N ILE A 99 8.69 -14.73 -6.95
CA ILE A 99 8.41 -13.35 -6.53
C ILE A 99 7.86 -12.56 -7.72
N GLY A 100 8.24 -12.84 -8.97
CA GLY A 100 7.59 -12.29 -10.16
C GLY A 100 6.14 -12.79 -10.33
N PHE A 101 5.88 -14.07 -10.06
CA PHE A 101 4.61 -14.76 -10.33
C PHE A 101 3.62 -14.76 -9.15
N LEU A 102 4.10 -14.81 -7.90
CA LEU A 102 3.33 -14.64 -6.66
C LEU A 102 3.39 -13.20 -6.12
N GLY A 103 4.48 -12.47 -6.40
CA GLY A 103 4.54 -11.04 -6.10
C GLY A 103 3.73 -10.19 -7.08
N SER A 104 3.21 -10.72 -8.18
CA SER A 104 2.09 -10.07 -8.89
C SER A 104 0.78 -10.09 -8.07
N GLY A 105 0.71 -10.86 -6.98
CA GLY A 105 -0.39 -10.84 -6.01
C GLY A 105 -0.14 -10.00 -4.74
N ILE A 106 1.09 -9.55 -4.47
CA ILE A 106 1.47 -8.81 -3.25
C ILE A 106 2.35 -7.56 -3.52
N VAL A 107 2.77 -7.31 -4.76
CA VAL A 107 2.97 -5.94 -5.21
C VAL A 107 1.61 -5.32 -5.10
N GLN A 108 1.45 -4.37 -4.15
CA GLN A 108 0.29 -3.51 -4.11
C GLN A 108 0.08 -3.01 -5.52
N ASP A 109 -0.93 -3.56 -6.18
CA ASP A 109 -1.45 -3.01 -7.42
C ASP A 109 -2.13 -1.70 -6.98
N GLU A 110 -1.32 -0.69 -6.68
CA GLU A 110 -1.72 0.71 -6.54
C GLU A 110 -2.37 1.19 -7.85
N ASN A 111 -2.22 0.41 -8.93
CA ASN A 111 -3.06 0.46 -10.13
C ASN A 111 -4.49 -0.07 -9.89
N SER A 112 -4.93 -0.32 -8.66
CA SER A 112 -6.35 -0.59 -8.37
C SER A 112 -7.06 0.64 -7.79
N ILE A 113 -6.32 1.68 -7.38
CA ILE A 113 -6.91 2.94 -6.92
C ILE A 113 -7.40 3.73 -8.15
N VAL A 114 -8.69 3.69 -8.45
CA VAL A 114 -9.34 4.71 -9.30
C VAL A 114 -10.52 5.30 -8.55
N GLN A 115 -10.21 6.20 -7.63
CA GLN A 115 -10.62 7.59 -7.83
C GLN A 115 -10.18 8.07 -9.22
N VAL A 116 -11.09 8.20 -10.20
CA VAL A 116 -10.97 9.14 -11.33
C VAL A 116 -10.09 10.28 -10.86
N LEU A 117 -8.97 10.58 -11.56
CA LEU A 117 -8.24 11.83 -11.35
C LEU A 117 -9.30 12.86 -11.11
N SER A 118 -9.47 13.31 -9.86
CA SER A 118 -10.49 14.30 -9.60
C SER A 118 -10.18 15.43 -10.58
N ASP A 119 -11.18 16.17 -11.05
CA ASP A 119 -10.98 17.35 -11.90
C ASP A 119 -10.03 18.40 -11.26
N HIS A 120 -9.44 18.08 -10.11
CA HIS A 120 -8.64 18.88 -9.21
C HIS A 120 -7.22 18.29 -9.01
N SER A 121 -6.91 17.14 -9.60
CA SER A 121 -5.58 16.53 -9.52
C SER A 121 -4.68 17.08 -10.62
N MET A 122 -3.48 17.52 -10.23
CA MET A 122 -2.53 18.09 -11.19
C MET A 122 -2.23 17.09 -12.32
N LEU A 123 -2.39 17.57 -13.56
CA LEU A 123 -2.13 16.78 -14.76
C LEU A 123 -0.66 16.94 -15.15
N LYS A 124 0.03 15.83 -15.42
CA LYS A 124 1.41 15.84 -15.93
C LYS A 124 1.51 16.67 -17.21
N ALA A 125 0.45 16.69 -18.02
CA ALA A 125 0.42 17.45 -19.26
C ALA A 125 0.50 18.97 -19.07
N TRP A 126 0.15 19.50 -17.89
CA TRP A 126 0.26 20.94 -17.61
C TRP A 126 1.72 21.41 -17.61
N GLU A 127 2.66 20.53 -17.24
CA GLU A 127 4.11 20.81 -17.25
C GLU A 127 4.66 21.01 -18.66
N LEU A 128 3.96 20.55 -19.70
CA LEU A 128 4.39 20.74 -21.08
C LEU A 128 4.09 22.16 -21.59
N HIS A 129 3.27 22.94 -20.86
CA HIS A 129 2.88 24.27 -21.31
C HIS A 129 3.94 25.32 -20.89
N PRO A 130 4.48 26.13 -21.83
CA PRO A 130 5.60 27.05 -21.57
C PRO A 130 5.36 28.05 -20.43
N HIS A 131 4.13 28.57 -20.31
CA HIS A 131 3.79 29.57 -19.30
C HIS A 131 3.36 28.99 -17.95
N PHE A 132 3.36 27.66 -17.79
CA PHE A 132 2.84 27.03 -16.58
C PHE A 132 3.70 27.35 -15.35
N GLU A 133 5.02 27.31 -15.48
CA GLU A 133 5.93 27.64 -14.37
C GLU A 133 5.83 29.11 -13.93
N GLN A 134 5.65 30.02 -14.89
CA GLN A 134 5.40 31.44 -14.62
C GLN A 134 4.09 31.65 -13.86
N LEU A 135 3.03 30.91 -14.22
CA LEU A 135 1.74 30.93 -13.53
C LEU A 135 1.89 30.47 -12.07
N ILE A 136 2.63 29.40 -11.82
CA ILE A 136 2.90 28.91 -10.45
C ILE A 136 3.66 29.98 -9.66
N SER A 137 4.76 30.49 -10.21
CA SER A 137 5.61 31.48 -9.55
C SER A 137 4.84 32.76 -9.18
N THR A 138 4.03 33.26 -10.11
CA THR A 138 3.20 34.47 -9.91
C THR A 138 2.11 34.23 -8.88
N SER A 139 1.48 33.05 -8.89
CA SER A 139 0.45 32.70 -7.90
C SER A 139 1.05 32.47 -6.50
N TRP A 140 2.29 31.98 -6.42
CA TRP A 140 2.97 31.63 -5.17
C TRP A 140 3.58 32.85 -4.44
N SER A 141 3.81 33.95 -5.15
CA SER A 141 4.32 35.21 -4.58
C SER A 141 3.30 35.91 -3.66
N LYS A 142 2.02 35.55 -3.75
CA LYS A 142 0.97 36.09 -2.89
C LYS A 142 1.23 35.72 -1.42
N SER A 143 1.38 36.74 -0.58
CA SER A 143 1.60 36.58 0.86
C SER A 143 0.30 36.30 1.62
N PHE A 144 0.38 35.44 2.62
CA PHE A 144 -0.69 35.18 3.58
C PHE A 144 -0.11 35.27 4.99
N ASN A 145 -0.92 35.69 5.96
CA ASN A 145 -0.51 35.81 7.36
C ASN A 145 -1.05 34.63 8.18
N GLY A 146 -0.24 34.08 9.08
CA GLY A 146 -0.62 32.99 9.98
C GLY A 146 0.55 32.07 10.31
N SER A 147 0.25 30.89 10.88
CA SER A 147 1.29 29.87 11.09
C SER A 147 1.86 29.38 9.75
N PRO A 148 3.12 28.89 9.70
CA PRO A 148 3.71 28.40 8.45
C PRO A 148 2.85 27.37 7.72
N MET A 149 2.23 26.47 8.49
CA MET A 149 1.29 25.49 7.97
C MET A 149 0.02 26.11 7.37
N PHE A 150 -0.53 27.14 8.01
CA PHE A 150 -1.68 27.88 7.48
C PHE A 150 -1.33 28.63 6.20
N VAL A 151 -0.16 29.28 6.15
CA VAL A 151 0.34 29.99 4.97
C VAL A 151 0.45 29.04 3.77
N LEU A 152 1.08 27.87 3.94
CA LEU A 152 1.19 26.87 2.88
C LEU A 152 -0.18 26.41 2.37
N VAL A 153 -1.11 26.11 3.27
CA VAL A 153 -2.46 25.65 2.89
C VAL A 153 -3.24 26.73 2.14
N MET A 154 -3.11 28.00 2.55
CA MET A 154 -3.76 29.12 1.88
C MET A 154 -3.17 29.37 0.49
N LYS A 155 -1.84 29.29 0.33
CA LYS A 155 -1.18 29.35 -0.99
C LYS A 155 -1.67 28.23 -1.91
N LEU A 156 -1.74 26.98 -1.42
CA LEU A 156 -2.26 25.85 -2.18
C LEU A 156 -3.74 26.02 -2.56
N LYS A 157 -4.56 26.52 -1.63
CA LYS A 157 -5.99 26.79 -1.89
C LYS A 157 -6.17 27.88 -2.95
N HIS A 158 -5.38 28.95 -2.88
CA HIS A 158 -5.39 30.00 -3.91
C HIS A 158 -4.95 29.44 -5.26
N LEU A 159 -3.82 28.73 -5.30
CA LEU A 159 -3.29 28.11 -6.51
C LEU A 159 -4.29 27.15 -7.14
N LYS A 160 -5.00 26.33 -6.34
CA LYS A 160 -6.04 25.43 -6.83
C LYS A 160 -7.15 26.17 -7.58
N GLY A 161 -7.55 27.35 -7.11
CA GLY A 161 -8.53 28.19 -7.80
C GLY A 161 -8.02 28.68 -9.16
N VAL A 162 -6.78 29.19 -9.19
CA VAL A 162 -6.12 29.66 -10.42
C VAL A 162 -5.96 28.51 -11.43
N LEU A 163 -5.49 27.35 -10.98
CA LEU A 163 -5.31 26.16 -11.81
C LEU A 163 -6.63 25.65 -12.39
N LYS A 164 -7.72 25.71 -11.61
CA LYS A 164 -9.05 25.29 -12.08
C LYS A 164 -9.54 26.17 -13.23
N GLN A 165 -9.36 27.48 -13.10
CA GLN A 165 -9.72 28.44 -14.15
C GLN A 165 -8.82 28.24 -15.38
N TRP A 166 -7.50 28.20 -15.19
CA TRP A 166 -6.54 27.99 -16.27
C TRP A 166 -6.72 26.67 -17.02
N ASN A 167 -7.02 25.58 -16.31
CA ASN A 167 -7.30 24.29 -16.93
C ASN A 167 -8.57 24.35 -17.79
N LYS A 168 -9.62 25.07 -17.37
CA LYS A 168 -10.82 25.26 -18.18
C LYS A 168 -10.50 26.03 -19.46
N ASP A 169 -9.72 27.10 -19.35
CA ASP A 169 -9.42 28.00 -20.46
C ASP A 169 -8.42 27.40 -21.46
N THR A 170 -7.43 26.63 -20.97
CA THR A 170 -6.33 26.09 -21.79
C THR A 170 -6.54 24.64 -22.22
N PHE A 171 -7.02 23.78 -21.30
CA PHE A 171 -7.13 22.32 -21.54
C PHE A 171 -8.57 21.80 -21.61
N GLY A 172 -9.58 22.62 -21.28
CA GLY A 172 -10.98 22.25 -21.39
C GLY A 172 -11.39 21.85 -22.81
N MET A 173 -10.61 22.29 -23.80
CA MET A 173 -10.83 22.06 -25.23
C MET A 173 -9.73 21.20 -25.89
N VAL A 174 -8.99 20.34 -25.17
CA VAL A 174 -7.88 19.56 -25.79
C VAL A 174 -8.32 18.81 -27.04
N GLN A 175 -9.50 18.19 -27.05
CA GLN A 175 -9.99 17.49 -28.25
C GLN A 175 -10.29 18.45 -29.41
N SER A 176 -10.92 19.59 -29.14
CA SER A 176 -11.19 20.61 -30.15
C SER A 176 -9.89 21.25 -30.67
N SER A 177 -8.92 21.50 -29.79
CA SER A 177 -7.59 22.01 -30.12
C SER A 177 -6.81 21.02 -30.98
N LEU A 178 -6.94 19.72 -30.70
CA LEU A 178 -6.32 18.65 -31.48
C LEU A 178 -6.95 18.55 -32.87
N GLN A 179 -8.28 18.63 -32.97
CA GLN A 179 -8.98 18.64 -34.24
C GLN A 179 -8.64 19.89 -35.07
N HIS A 180 -8.53 21.05 -34.43
CA HIS A 180 -8.09 22.30 -35.07
C HIS A 180 -6.65 22.20 -35.57
N SER A 181 -5.71 21.80 -34.72
CA SER A 181 -4.29 21.66 -35.10
C SER A 181 -4.10 20.64 -36.22
N ARG A 182 -4.88 19.54 -36.20
CA ARG A 182 -4.92 18.57 -37.30
C ARG A 182 -5.43 19.19 -38.59
N SER A 183 -6.51 19.96 -38.54
CA SER A 183 -7.09 20.62 -39.72
C SER A 183 -6.11 21.64 -40.32
N CYS A 184 -5.40 22.41 -39.47
CA CYS A 184 -4.36 23.34 -39.91
C CYS A 184 -3.18 22.62 -40.59
N LEU A 185 -2.76 21.47 -40.04
CA LEU A 185 -1.72 20.64 -40.68
C LEU A 185 -2.20 20.08 -42.02
N GLU A 186 -3.43 19.56 -42.10
CA GLU A 186 -4.01 19.06 -43.35
C GLU A 186 -4.10 20.18 -44.41
N GLN A 187 -4.48 21.39 -44.02
CA GLN A 187 -4.50 22.56 -44.91
C GLN A 187 -3.10 22.96 -45.38
N ALA A 188 -2.12 23.00 -44.48
CA ALA A 188 -0.73 23.32 -44.82
C ALA A 188 -0.12 22.28 -45.76
N GLN A 189 -0.41 20.99 -45.55
CA GLN A 189 0.02 19.89 -46.42
C GLN A 189 -0.62 19.97 -47.80
N VAL A 190 -1.91 20.28 -47.89
CA VAL A 190 -2.59 20.48 -49.17
C VAL A 190 -2.00 21.67 -49.93
N ALA A 191 -1.72 22.79 -49.25
CA ALA A 191 -1.10 23.95 -49.86
C ALA A 191 0.33 23.65 -50.35
N SER A 192 1.12 22.92 -49.55
CA SER A 192 2.47 22.46 -49.89
C SER A 192 2.47 21.54 -51.12
N LEU A 193 1.49 20.64 -51.25
CA LEU A 193 1.30 19.80 -52.44
C LEU A 193 0.91 20.57 -53.70
N GLN A 194 0.18 21.69 -53.55
CA GLN A 194 -0.24 22.54 -54.67
C GLN A 194 0.89 23.45 -55.18
N ALA A 195 1.87 23.79 -54.33
CA ALA A 195 3.01 24.64 -54.67
C ALA A 195 4.33 24.14 -54.05
N PRO A 196 4.91 23.03 -54.57
CA PRO A 196 6.02 22.32 -53.93
C PRO A 196 7.39 23.03 -53.96
N LEU A 197 7.52 24.12 -54.72
CA LEU A 197 8.77 24.91 -54.81
C LEU A 197 8.79 26.12 -53.86
N ASP A 198 7.70 26.37 -53.13
CA ASP A 198 7.61 27.49 -52.20
C ASP A 198 8.17 27.11 -50.82
N SER A 199 9.34 27.66 -50.49
CA SER A 199 10.00 27.43 -49.21
C SER A 199 9.19 27.94 -48.02
N SER A 200 8.34 28.96 -48.20
CA SER A 200 7.53 29.52 -47.12
C SER A 200 6.40 28.58 -46.68
N LEU A 201 5.82 27.82 -47.63
CA LEU A 201 4.80 26.81 -47.32
C LEU A 201 5.38 25.61 -46.57
N SER A 202 6.64 25.26 -46.86
CA SER A 202 7.37 24.22 -46.11
C SER A 202 7.59 24.62 -44.65
N GLU A 203 7.91 25.89 -44.39
CA GLU A 203 8.04 26.43 -43.03
C GLU A 203 6.69 26.42 -42.29
N ILE A 204 5.61 26.84 -42.96
CA ILE A 204 4.24 26.82 -42.39
C ILE A 204 3.82 25.38 -42.06
N GLU A 205 4.08 24.42 -42.95
CA GLU A 205 3.83 23.00 -42.71
C GLU A 205 4.61 22.50 -41.50
N SER A 206 5.89 22.86 -41.37
CA SER A 206 6.70 22.45 -40.23
C SER A 206 6.14 23.01 -38.91
N ILE A 207 5.75 24.29 -38.87
CA ILE A 207 5.16 24.92 -37.68
C ILE A 207 3.82 24.25 -37.32
N ALA A 208 2.96 24.00 -38.30
CA ALA A 208 1.67 23.33 -38.09
C ALA A 208 1.88 21.89 -37.57
N ARG A 209 2.88 21.18 -38.11
CA ARG A 209 3.26 19.82 -37.68
C ARG A 209 3.76 19.81 -36.25
N ASP A 210 4.64 20.73 -35.87
CA ASP A 210 5.16 20.82 -34.52
C ASP A 210 4.06 21.16 -33.50
N SER A 211 3.14 22.06 -33.86
CA SER A 211 1.95 22.39 -33.06
C SER A 211 1.02 21.18 -32.86
N TYR A 212 0.77 20.41 -33.93
CA TYR A 212 -0.03 19.19 -33.87
C TYR A 212 0.64 18.11 -33.00
N LEU A 213 1.93 17.87 -33.21
CA LEU A 213 2.71 16.90 -32.41
C LEU A 213 2.77 17.29 -30.93
N HIS A 214 2.87 18.58 -30.62
CA HIS A 214 2.82 19.08 -29.25
C HIS A 214 1.46 18.80 -28.59
N THR A 215 0.36 19.11 -29.28
CA THR A 215 -1.00 18.85 -28.78
C THR A 215 -1.27 17.35 -28.59
N LEU A 216 -0.76 16.51 -29.49
CA LEU A 216 -0.81 15.05 -29.35
C LEU A 216 -0.08 14.55 -28.10
N ARG A 217 1.12 15.07 -27.81
CA ARG A 217 1.89 14.70 -26.59
C ARG A 217 1.13 15.07 -25.31
N ILE A 218 0.42 16.19 -25.32
CA ILE A 218 -0.45 16.61 -24.21
C ILE A 218 -1.58 15.59 -24.02
N GLU A 219 -2.33 15.25 -25.08
CA GLU A 219 -3.43 14.28 -25.00
C GLU A 219 -2.93 12.91 -24.52
N GLU A 220 -1.83 12.43 -25.08
CA GLU A 220 -1.20 11.16 -24.70
C GLU A 220 -0.84 11.14 -23.20
N SER A 221 -0.22 12.20 -22.70
CA SER A 221 0.13 12.34 -21.28
C SER A 221 -1.11 12.29 -20.38
N LEU A 222 -2.22 12.92 -20.78
CA LEU A 222 -3.50 12.89 -20.06
C LEU A 222 -4.10 11.49 -20.03
N LEU A 223 -4.18 10.82 -21.19
CA LEU A 223 -4.72 9.47 -21.31
C LEU A 223 -3.87 8.45 -20.53
N ARG A 224 -2.54 8.63 -20.54
CA ARG A 224 -1.62 7.81 -19.75
C ARG A 224 -1.86 7.96 -18.25
N GLN A 225 -2.01 9.19 -17.76
CA GLN A 225 -2.27 9.41 -16.34
C GLN A 225 -3.63 8.86 -15.92
N LYS A 226 -4.67 8.99 -16.76
CA LYS A 226 -6.02 8.46 -16.53
C LYS A 226 -6.07 6.93 -16.54
N SER A 227 -5.36 6.30 -17.48
CA SER A 227 -5.33 4.83 -17.62
C SER A 227 -4.47 4.14 -16.56
N ARG A 228 -3.51 4.84 -15.95
CA ARG A 228 -2.56 4.32 -14.94
C ARG A 228 -1.78 3.08 -15.44
N GLN A 229 -1.56 2.97 -16.75
CA GLN A 229 -0.79 1.89 -17.36
C GLN A 229 0.70 2.23 -17.37
N THR A 230 1.54 1.35 -16.82
CA THR A 230 3.01 1.50 -16.76
C THR A 230 3.75 0.75 -17.87
N TRP A 231 3.10 -0.25 -18.49
CA TRP A 231 3.70 -1.15 -19.48
C TRP A 231 4.10 -0.47 -20.80
N LEU A 232 3.55 0.72 -21.10
CA LEU A 232 3.94 1.57 -22.24
C LEU A 232 5.32 2.24 -22.10
N ARG A 233 6.25 1.68 -21.31
CA ARG A 233 7.65 2.11 -21.41
C ARG A 233 8.29 1.62 -22.72
N GLU A 234 7.76 0.59 -23.41
CA GLU A 234 8.39 -0.03 -24.59
C GLU A 234 7.42 -0.51 -25.72
N GLY A 235 6.37 0.24 -26.09
CA GLY A 235 5.50 -0.19 -27.20
C GLY A 235 4.38 0.76 -27.64
N ASP A 236 3.89 0.55 -28.87
CA ASP A 236 3.37 1.52 -29.83
C ASP A 236 2.06 2.30 -29.51
N LYS A 237 1.93 3.49 -30.13
CA LYS A 237 0.89 4.50 -29.88
C LYS A 237 -0.51 4.00 -30.23
N ASN A 238 -1.29 3.55 -29.25
CA ASN A 238 -2.70 3.18 -29.45
C ASN A 238 -3.64 3.83 -28.42
N SER A 239 -4.25 4.96 -28.79
CA SER A 239 -5.29 5.64 -27.99
C SER A 239 -6.50 4.74 -27.72
N LYS A 240 -6.91 3.88 -28.67
CA LYS A 240 -8.03 2.93 -28.51
C LYS A 240 -7.79 1.93 -27.38
N PHE A 241 -6.55 1.45 -27.23
CA PHE A 241 -6.17 0.57 -26.11
C PHE A 241 -6.31 1.27 -24.75
N PHE A 242 -5.91 2.54 -24.66
CA PHE A 242 -6.08 3.32 -23.44
C PHE A 242 -7.56 3.53 -23.12
N TYR A 243 -8.39 3.89 -24.11
CA TYR A 243 -9.82 4.06 -23.89
C TYR A 243 -10.52 2.76 -23.48
N SER A 244 -10.20 1.62 -24.11
CA SER A 244 -10.79 0.32 -23.72
C SER A 244 -10.37 -0.08 -22.30
N SER A 245 -9.10 0.11 -21.95
CA SER A 245 -8.58 -0.14 -20.60
C SER A 245 -9.23 0.76 -19.55
N ILE A 246 -9.40 2.05 -19.84
CA ILE A 246 -10.10 3.00 -18.97
C ILE A 246 -11.55 2.55 -18.77
N LYS A 247 -12.28 2.19 -19.85
CA LYS A 247 -13.66 1.72 -19.77
C LYS A 247 -13.80 0.45 -18.92
N SER A 248 -12.94 -0.54 -19.14
CA SER A 248 -12.94 -1.80 -18.38
C SER A 248 -12.72 -1.55 -16.88
N ARG A 249 -11.76 -0.69 -16.54
CA ARG A 249 -11.42 -0.36 -15.17
C ARG A 249 -12.48 0.49 -14.46
N ILE A 250 -13.10 1.44 -15.17
CA ILE A 250 -14.27 2.18 -14.66
C ILE A 250 -15.41 1.18 -14.36
N ALA A 251 -15.67 0.23 -15.26
CA ALA A 251 -16.72 -0.76 -15.06
C ALA A 251 -16.46 -1.68 -13.85
N GLN A 252 -15.20 -2.05 -13.58
CA GLN A 252 -14.83 -2.88 -12.42
C GLN A 252 -14.87 -2.12 -11.08
N ASN A 253 -14.48 -0.85 -11.08
CA ASN A 253 -14.39 -0.05 -9.85
C ASN A 253 -15.69 0.71 -9.51
N CYS A 254 -16.63 0.79 -10.45
CA CYS A 254 -17.91 1.45 -10.23
C CYS A 254 -18.79 0.62 -9.31
N ILE A 255 -19.15 1.20 -8.17
CA ILE A 255 -20.11 0.62 -7.22
C ILE A 255 -21.50 0.90 -7.77
N ARG A 256 -22.14 -0.13 -8.33
CA ARG A 256 -23.48 -0.03 -8.93
C ARG A 256 -24.59 -0.32 -7.94
N ASN A 257 -24.38 -1.33 -7.11
CA ASN A 257 -25.30 -1.75 -6.10
C ASN A 257 -24.53 -2.16 -4.84
N VAL A 258 -25.20 -2.04 -3.70
CA VAL A 258 -24.69 -2.53 -2.42
C VAL A 258 -25.78 -3.34 -1.74
N THR A 259 -25.47 -4.58 -1.36
CA THR A 259 -26.30 -5.45 -0.55
C THR A 259 -26.12 -5.07 0.92
N LEU A 260 -27.22 -4.74 1.60
CA LEU A 260 -27.26 -4.40 3.02
C LEU A 260 -27.21 -5.67 3.89
N GLU A 261 -27.05 -5.49 5.21
CA GLU A 261 -27.04 -6.60 6.18
C GLU A 261 -28.38 -7.35 6.26
N ASP A 262 -29.49 -6.70 5.91
CA ASP A 262 -30.84 -7.29 5.86
C ASP A 262 -31.13 -8.03 4.53
N GLY A 263 -30.16 -8.06 3.61
CA GLY A 263 -30.28 -8.68 2.28
C GLY A 263 -30.93 -7.81 1.22
N SER A 264 -31.37 -6.59 1.55
CA SER A 264 -31.89 -5.64 0.55
C SER A 264 -30.77 -5.05 -0.32
N ILE A 265 -31.09 -4.70 -1.56
CA ILE A 265 -30.11 -4.19 -2.53
C ILE A 265 -30.40 -2.71 -2.80
N VAL A 266 -29.41 -1.86 -2.52
CA VAL A 266 -29.47 -0.43 -2.78
C VAL A 266 -28.74 -0.12 -4.07
N CYS A 267 -29.47 0.46 -5.04
CA CYS A 267 -28.92 0.85 -6.35
C CYS A 267 -28.89 2.37 -6.54
N GLU A 268 -29.65 3.14 -5.75
CA GLU A 268 -29.72 4.59 -5.92
C GLU A 268 -28.41 5.25 -5.43
N PRO A 269 -27.73 6.07 -6.27
CA PRO A 269 -26.42 6.62 -5.93
C PRO A 269 -26.38 7.42 -4.62
N ASN A 270 -27.45 8.15 -4.29
CA ASN A 270 -27.53 8.93 -3.06
C ASN A 270 -27.70 8.05 -1.83
N GLN A 271 -28.51 6.99 -1.93
CA GLN A 271 -28.70 6.01 -0.86
C GLN A 271 -27.40 5.22 -0.62
N VAL A 272 -26.69 4.81 -1.69
CA VAL A 272 -25.37 4.15 -1.58
C VAL A 272 -24.38 5.05 -0.83
N LYS A 273 -24.36 6.37 -1.11
CA LYS A 273 -23.51 7.33 -0.39
C LYS A 273 -23.86 7.42 1.08
N GLN A 274 -25.15 7.57 1.42
CA GLN A 274 -25.59 7.64 2.82
C GLN A 274 -25.25 6.37 3.59
N TYR A 275 -25.52 5.21 2.99
CA TYR A 275 -25.19 3.93 3.59
C TYR A 275 -23.68 3.75 3.79
N ALA A 276 -22.85 4.18 2.82
CA ALA A 276 -21.40 4.16 2.96
C ALA A 276 -20.91 5.02 4.14
N ILE A 277 -21.46 6.24 4.29
CA ILE A 277 -21.12 7.13 5.41
C ILE A 277 -21.44 6.43 6.73
N HIS A 278 -22.68 5.99 6.91
CA HIS A 278 -23.12 5.32 8.13
C HIS A 278 -22.27 4.08 8.46
N TYR A 279 -21.96 3.26 7.46
CA TYR A 279 -21.14 2.06 7.63
C TYR A 279 -19.71 2.39 8.09
N PHE A 280 -19.03 3.37 7.47
CA PHE A 280 -17.65 3.70 7.85
C PHE A 280 -17.58 4.52 9.13
N GLU A 281 -18.56 5.38 9.39
CA GLU A 281 -18.66 6.14 10.63
C GLU A 281 -18.90 5.20 11.82
N SER A 282 -19.81 4.23 11.70
CA SER A 282 -20.03 3.22 12.74
C SER A 282 -18.83 2.29 12.92
N LEU A 283 -18.10 1.95 11.84
CA LEU A 283 -16.89 1.14 11.90
C LEU A 283 -15.76 1.82 12.67
N LEU A 284 -15.51 3.10 12.40
CA LEU A 284 -14.39 3.89 12.96
C LEU A 284 -14.73 4.59 14.28
N ASN A 285 -15.98 4.51 14.73
CA ASN A 285 -16.43 5.07 16.00
C ASN A 285 -17.03 4.02 16.96
N ARG A 286 -16.60 2.77 16.87
CA ARG A 286 -17.08 1.71 17.77
C ARG A 286 -16.75 2.04 19.22
N GLN A 287 -17.76 1.94 20.08
CA GLN A 287 -17.58 2.06 21.52
C GLN A 287 -16.93 0.79 22.09
N HIS A 288 -15.84 0.96 22.81
CA HIS A 288 -15.14 -0.13 23.48
C HIS A 288 -15.28 0.03 24.99
N HIS A 289 -15.88 -0.96 25.64
CA HIS A 289 -16.12 -0.96 27.09
C HIS A 289 -15.07 -1.78 27.88
N SER A 290 -14.09 -2.36 27.19
CA SER A 290 -13.09 -3.24 27.79
C SER A 290 -12.00 -2.44 28.50
N VAL A 291 -11.64 -2.88 29.71
CA VAL A 291 -10.48 -2.37 30.47
C VAL A 291 -9.20 -2.67 29.69
N ILE A 292 -8.31 -1.69 29.61
CA ILE A 292 -6.99 -1.89 29.01
C ILE A 292 -6.15 -2.72 29.98
N PRO A 293 -5.64 -3.90 29.56
CA PRO A 293 -4.81 -4.73 30.43
C PRO A 293 -3.53 -4.00 30.83
N ASP A 294 -2.98 -4.36 31.99
CA ASP A 294 -1.68 -3.84 32.41
C ASP A 294 -0.58 -4.34 31.45
N LEU A 295 0.26 -3.42 30.99
CA LEU A 295 1.26 -3.67 29.97
C LEU A 295 2.65 -3.68 30.62
N ALA A 296 3.20 -4.88 30.82
CA ALA A 296 4.58 -5.06 31.24
C ALA A 296 5.43 -5.55 30.04
N PRO A 297 6.04 -4.65 29.25
CA PRO A 297 6.83 -5.06 28.10
C PRO A 297 8.14 -5.70 28.53
N SER A 298 8.50 -6.82 27.90
CA SER A 298 9.77 -7.51 28.15
C SER A 298 11.00 -6.76 27.60
N VAL A 299 10.78 -5.78 26.72
CA VAL A 299 11.84 -4.98 26.08
C VAL A 299 11.37 -3.53 25.97
N THR A 300 12.20 -2.59 26.40
CA THR A 300 11.96 -1.14 26.32
C THR A 300 12.97 -0.47 25.40
N LEU A 301 12.64 0.74 24.92
CA LEU A 301 13.56 1.52 24.09
C LEU A 301 14.79 1.97 24.88
N ARG A 302 15.96 1.94 24.21
CA ARG A 302 17.22 2.45 24.75
C ARG A 302 17.20 3.97 24.81
N GLU A 303 18.04 4.54 25.65
CA GLU A 303 18.21 5.99 25.76
C GLU A 303 18.62 6.66 24.44
N ASP A 304 19.59 6.07 23.73
CA ASP A 304 20.02 6.57 22.42
C ASP A 304 18.88 6.59 21.39
N ASP A 305 18.03 5.56 21.40
CA ASP A 305 16.87 5.46 20.50
C ASP A 305 15.84 6.54 20.83
N ARG A 306 15.58 6.78 22.12
CA ARG A 306 14.69 7.84 22.60
C ARG A 306 15.19 9.22 22.16
N HIS A 307 16.49 9.49 22.29
CA HIS A 307 17.09 10.73 21.80
C HIS A 307 17.00 10.87 20.29
N GLN A 308 17.19 9.79 19.53
CA GLN A 308 17.08 9.82 18.06
C GLN A 308 15.68 10.17 17.56
N LEU A 309 14.62 9.69 18.24
CA LEU A 309 13.24 10.01 17.88
C LEU A 309 12.93 11.50 18.02
N ASN A 310 13.45 12.15 19.06
CA ASN A 310 13.18 13.56 19.39
C ASN A 310 14.09 14.58 18.70
N LYS A 311 15.01 14.16 17.81
CA LYS A 311 15.87 15.12 17.10
C LYS A 311 15.04 16.11 16.29
N PRO A 312 15.44 17.39 16.18
CA PRO A 312 14.75 18.34 15.30
C PRO A 312 14.77 17.85 13.85
N VAL A 313 13.67 18.07 13.13
CA VAL A 313 13.57 17.68 11.71
C VAL A 313 14.36 18.65 10.85
N SER A 314 15.26 18.11 10.03
CA SER A 314 16.08 18.90 9.10
C SER A 314 15.40 19.09 7.74
N ALA A 315 15.75 20.17 7.03
CA ALA A 315 15.30 20.41 5.66
C ALA A 315 15.62 19.21 4.72
N GLU A 316 16.76 18.58 4.91
CA GLU A 316 17.18 17.42 4.12
C GLU A 316 16.29 16.20 4.40
N GLU A 317 15.90 15.98 5.66
CA GLU A 317 14.97 14.91 6.03
C GLU A 317 13.59 15.11 5.37
N VAL A 318 13.10 16.36 5.30
CA VAL A 318 11.86 16.71 4.59
C VAL A 318 12.00 16.44 3.09
N ARG A 319 13.12 16.85 2.49
CA ARG A 319 13.40 16.63 1.06
C ARG A 319 13.46 15.13 0.75
N LEU A 320 14.23 14.35 1.50
CA LEU A 320 14.34 12.91 1.31
C LEU A 320 12.99 12.20 1.46
N ALA A 321 12.19 12.59 2.45
CA ALA A 321 10.85 12.05 2.64
C ALA A 321 9.98 12.28 1.40
N LEU A 322 9.92 13.53 0.90
CA LEU A 322 9.12 13.89 -0.29
C LEU A 322 9.61 13.18 -1.56
N PHE A 323 10.92 13.18 -1.83
CA PHE A 323 11.50 12.63 -3.05
C PHE A 323 11.52 11.09 -3.07
N SER A 324 11.40 10.44 -1.91
CA SER A 324 11.20 8.98 -1.83
C SER A 324 9.78 8.53 -2.22
N MET A 325 8.82 9.46 -2.31
CA MET A 325 7.43 9.14 -2.65
C MET A 325 7.24 8.97 -4.16
N LYS A 326 6.33 8.05 -4.54
CA LYS A 326 5.94 7.87 -5.93
C LYS A 326 5.31 9.16 -6.48
N PRO A 327 5.88 9.79 -7.53
CA PRO A 327 5.46 11.12 -7.98
C PRO A 327 3.97 11.18 -8.34
N LEU A 328 3.48 10.19 -9.08
CA LEU A 328 2.11 10.15 -9.61
C LEU A 328 1.12 9.43 -8.68
N SER A 329 1.43 9.27 -7.39
CA SER A 329 0.46 8.70 -6.44
C SER A 329 -0.83 9.54 -6.38
N SER A 330 -1.96 8.92 -6.06
CA SER A 330 -3.24 9.61 -5.93
C SER A 330 -3.20 10.67 -4.82
N PRO A 331 -3.60 11.93 -5.10
CA PRO A 331 -3.59 13.00 -4.11
C PRO A 331 -4.71 12.84 -3.10
N GLY A 332 -4.62 13.60 -2.00
CA GLY A 332 -5.70 13.74 -1.03
C GLY A 332 -6.75 14.78 -1.46
N PRO A 333 -7.59 15.24 -0.51
CA PRO A 333 -8.59 16.29 -0.74
C PRO A 333 -8.05 17.61 -1.31
N ASP A 334 -6.78 17.93 -1.05
CA ASP A 334 -6.13 19.12 -1.61
C ASP A 334 -5.99 19.07 -3.13
N GLY A 335 -5.84 17.88 -3.73
CA GLY A 335 -5.63 17.66 -5.16
C GLY A 335 -4.16 17.70 -5.60
N PHE A 336 -3.21 17.93 -4.69
CA PHE A 336 -1.79 18.04 -5.04
C PHE A 336 -1.05 16.72 -4.80
N SER A 337 -0.49 16.16 -5.88
CA SER A 337 0.31 14.92 -5.82
C SER A 337 1.77 15.22 -5.42
N ALA A 338 2.52 14.19 -5.04
CA ALA A 338 3.94 14.32 -4.75
C ALA A 338 4.74 14.93 -5.93
N ARG A 339 4.35 14.64 -7.18
CA ARG A 339 4.98 15.20 -8.38
C ARG A 339 4.94 16.73 -8.40
N PHE A 340 3.82 17.34 -8.01
CA PHE A 340 3.72 18.80 -7.94
C PHE A 340 4.82 19.37 -7.06
N PHE A 341 4.99 18.81 -5.86
CA PHE A 341 5.96 19.32 -4.90
C PHE A 341 7.41 19.02 -5.31
N GLN A 342 7.65 17.86 -5.91
CA GLN A 342 8.98 17.47 -6.40
C GLN A 342 9.42 18.33 -7.59
N HIS A 343 8.50 18.64 -8.51
CA HIS A 343 8.81 19.39 -9.73
C HIS A 343 8.98 20.89 -9.46
N PHE A 344 8.09 21.49 -8.67
CA PHE A 344 8.17 22.93 -8.31
C PHE A 344 8.92 23.17 -7.00
N TRP A 345 9.80 22.24 -6.60
CA TRP A 345 10.53 22.31 -5.34
C TRP A 345 11.30 23.62 -5.20
N HIS A 346 11.92 24.12 -6.27
CA HIS A 346 12.67 25.38 -6.27
C HIS A 346 11.84 26.60 -5.90
N ILE A 347 10.53 26.58 -6.18
CA ILE A 347 9.59 27.67 -5.86
C ILE A 347 9.02 27.51 -4.44
N ILE A 348 8.62 26.29 -4.08
CA ILE A 348 7.77 26.05 -2.90
C ILE A 348 8.54 25.60 -1.64
N LYS A 349 9.81 25.21 -1.77
CA LYS A 349 10.59 24.51 -0.72
C LYS A 349 10.56 25.24 0.63
N GLU A 350 10.68 26.56 0.65
CA GLU A 350 10.80 27.33 1.89
C GLU A 350 9.52 27.26 2.72
N ASP A 351 8.37 27.53 2.09
CA ASP A 351 7.05 27.41 2.74
C ASP A 351 6.76 25.95 3.14
N PHE A 352 7.16 25.00 2.30
CA PHE A 352 6.93 23.57 2.54
C PHE A 352 7.73 23.05 3.74
N ILE A 353 9.04 23.32 3.78
CA ILE A 353 9.91 22.95 4.89
C ILE A 353 9.45 23.63 6.17
N SER A 354 9.16 24.93 6.12
CA SER A 354 8.71 25.69 7.30
C SER A 354 7.40 25.13 7.86
N ALA A 355 6.44 24.77 7.01
CA ALA A 355 5.20 24.12 7.43
C ALA A 355 5.43 22.76 8.11
N ILE A 356 6.26 21.90 7.52
CA ILE A 356 6.56 20.58 8.09
C ILE A 356 7.32 20.74 9.42
N CYS A 357 8.37 21.55 9.47
CA CYS A 357 9.10 21.82 10.70
C CYS A 357 8.19 22.41 11.78
N SER A 358 7.25 23.31 11.44
CA SER A 358 6.33 23.89 12.41
C SER A 358 5.47 22.83 13.13
N PHE A 359 5.09 21.74 12.44
CA PHE A 359 4.41 20.61 13.06
C PHE A 359 5.29 19.92 14.11
N PHE A 360 6.54 19.62 13.78
CA PHE A 360 7.45 18.92 14.70
C PHE A 360 7.83 19.75 15.92
N HIS A 361 7.80 21.09 15.81
CA HIS A 361 8.06 21.98 16.95
C HIS A 361 6.80 22.20 17.81
N SER A 362 5.66 22.52 17.19
CA SER A 362 4.43 22.85 17.93
C SER A 362 3.62 21.63 18.35
N GLY A 363 3.76 20.51 17.63
CA GLY A 363 2.90 19.34 17.68
C GLY A 363 1.46 19.60 17.25
N PHE A 364 1.17 20.74 16.61
CA PHE A 364 -0.17 21.06 16.12
C PHE A 364 -0.28 20.77 14.61
N LEU A 365 -1.32 20.02 14.24
CA LEU A 365 -1.65 19.70 12.86
C LEU A 365 -2.96 20.37 12.45
N LEU A 366 -2.92 21.12 11.34
CA LEU A 366 -4.12 21.76 10.81
C LEU A 366 -5.12 20.71 10.31
N ARG A 367 -6.39 20.84 10.74
CA ARG A 367 -7.47 19.89 10.41
C ARG A 367 -7.61 19.63 8.91
N GLN A 368 -7.42 20.66 8.08
CA GLN A 368 -7.50 20.54 6.62
C GLN A 368 -6.43 19.61 6.04
N ILE A 369 -5.21 19.61 6.61
CA ILE A 369 -4.14 18.70 6.19
C ILE A 369 -4.46 17.28 6.62
N ASN A 370 -5.07 17.10 7.79
CA ASN A 370 -5.42 15.79 8.33
C ASN A 370 -6.76 15.23 7.82
N HIS A 371 -7.38 15.87 6.83
CA HIS A 371 -8.56 15.33 6.15
C HIS A 371 -8.16 14.35 5.04
N SER A 372 -8.85 13.21 4.94
CA SER A 372 -8.54 12.15 3.97
C SER A 372 -9.79 11.60 3.27
N PHE A 373 -9.65 11.16 2.02
CA PHE A 373 -10.72 10.41 1.36
C PHE A 373 -10.58 8.91 1.58
N ILE A 374 -11.67 8.23 1.91
CA ILE A 374 -11.73 6.76 1.92
C ILE A 374 -12.12 6.31 0.51
N SER A 375 -11.15 5.74 -0.21
CA SER A 375 -11.33 5.16 -1.54
C SER A 375 -11.57 3.66 -1.42
N LEU A 376 -12.56 3.13 -2.13
CA LEU A 376 -12.94 1.73 -2.03
C LEU A 376 -12.35 0.95 -3.20
N ILE A 377 -11.53 -0.06 -2.90
CA ILE A 377 -10.98 -0.97 -3.89
C ILE A 377 -11.66 -2.34 -3.76
N PRO A 378 -12.29 -2.88 -4.82
CA PRO A 378 -12.92 -4.19 -4.75
C PRO A 378 -11.87 -5.29 -4.50
N LYS A 379 -12.13 -6.17 -3.53
CA LYS A 379 -11.28 -7.36 -3.27
C LYS A 379 -11.59 -8.49 -4.26
N THR A 380 -12.81 -8.52 -4.80
CA THR A 380 -13.33 -9.55 -5.70
C THR A 380 -14.02 -8.90 -6.91
N LYS A 381 -14.16 -9.63 -8.02
CA LYS A 381 -14.71 -9.10 -9.29
C LYS A 381 -16.19 -8.69 -9.22
N HIS A 382 -16.91 -9.16 -8.21
CA HIS A 382 -18.34 -8.89 -8.00
C HIS A 382 -18.57 -8.48 -6.53
N ALA A 383 -17.91 -7.41 -6.11
CA ALA A 383 -18.06 -6.89 -4.76
C ALA A 383 -19.41 -6.17 -4.63
N ASP A 384 -20.30 -6.74 -3.84
CA ASP A 384 -21.67 -6.26 -3.59
C ASP A 384 -21.86 -5.77 -2.14
N SER A 385 -20.95 -6.09 -1.21
CA SER A 385 -20.97 -5.57 0.16
C SER A 385 -19.71 -4.75 0.47
N PHE A 386 -19.79 -3.75 1.36
CA PHE A 386 -18.62 -2.97 1.79
C PHE A 386 -17.53 -3.80 2.47
N ASP A 387 -17.86 -4.97 3.04
CA ASP A 387 -16.88 -5.92 3.56
C ASP A 387 -15.99 -6.51 2.43
N CYS A 388 -16.50 -6.58 1.20
CA CYS A 388 -15.78 -7.01 0.00
C CYS A 388 -14.92 -5.90 -0.62
N PHE A 389 -14.93 -4.68 -0.06
CA PHE A 389 -14.02 -3.61 -0.44
C PHE A 389 -12.89 -3.46 0.57
N ARG A 390 -11.74 -3.02 0.08
CA ARG A 390 -10.62 -2.55 0.90
C ARG A 390 -10.66 -1.02 0.95
N PRO A 391 -10.84 -0.41 2.13
CA PRO A 391 -10.79 1.03 2.27
C PRO A 391 -9.34 1.51 2.22
N ILE A 392 -8.99 2.42 1.31
CA ILE A 392 -7.68 3.07 1.25
C ILE A 392 -7.84 4.55 1.55
N SER A 393 -7.07 5.05 2.52
CA SER A 393 -7.07 6.46 2.90
C SER A 393 -6.15 7.29 1.99
N LEU A 394 -6.76 8.10 1.13
CA LEU A 394 -6.07 9.10 0.31
C LEU A 394 -5.78 10.35 1.15
N CYS A 395 -4.62 10.33 1.80
CA CYS A 395 -4.14 11.45 2.62
C CYS A 395 -3.46 12.52 1.75
N ASN A 396 -3.51 13.78 2.19
CA ASN A 396 -2.78 14.89 1.56
C ASN A 396 -1.27 14.63 1.56
N THR A 397 -0.56 15.13 0.54
CA THR A 397 0.89 14.91 0.40
C THR A 397 1.68 15.48 1.58
N ILE A 398 1.27 16.65 2.09
CA ILE A 398 1.88 17.28 3.28
C ILE A 398 1.82 16.33 4.48
N TYR A 399 0.64 15.74 4.75
CA TYR A 399 0.47 14.76 5.82
C TYR A 399 1.34 13.51 5.61
N LYS A 400 1.36 12.97 4.38
CA LYS A 400 2.17 11.79 4.05
C LYS A 400 3.66 12.04 4.27
N VAL A 401 4.17 13.25 4.05
CA VAL A 401 5.57 13.60 4.35
C VAL A 401 5.82 13.59 5.86
N ILE A 402 4.91 14.17 6.65
CA ILE A 402 5.00 14.14 8.12
C ILE A 402 5.04 12.69 8.62
N THR A 403 4.08 11.86 8.21
CA THR A 403 4.01 10.47 8.67
C THR A 403 5.14 9.62 8.10
N LYS A 404 5.66 9.94 6.91
CA LYS A 404 6.86 9.28 6.35
C LYS A 404 8.11 9.57 7.17
N ILE A 405 8.30 10.81 7.64
CA ILE A 405 9.40 11.17 8.55
C ILE A 405 9.26 10.38 9.85
N LEU A 406 8.06 10.41 10.45
CA LEU A 406 7.77 9.67 11.68
C LEU A 406 8.07 8.16 11.51
N ALA A 407 7.58 7.57 10.42
CA ALA A 407 7.79 6.18 10.09
C ALA A 407 9.27 5.84 9.86
N SER A 408 10.02 6.72 9.20
CA SER A 408 11.45 6.48 8.88
C SER A 408 12.30 6.48 10.14
N ARG A 409 11.97 7.33 11.13
CA ARG A 409 12.63 7.32 12.44
C ARG A 409 12.19 6.11 13.26
N LEU A 410 10.90 5.80 13.29
CA LEU A 410 10.37 4.62 13.99
C LEU A 410 11.01 3.33 13.46
N GLN A 411 11.19 3.18 12.15
CA GLN A 411 11.83 2.00 11.55
C GLN A 411 13.26 1.75 12.04
N LYS A 412 14.00 2.79 12.44
CA LYS A 412 15.37 2.64 12.95
C LYS A 412 15.39 2.06 14.35
N VAL A 413 14.44 2.44 15.19
CA VAL A 413 14.35 2.01 16.60
C VAL A 413 13.51 0.75 16.78
N LEU A 414 12.60 0.47 15.83
CA LEU A 414 11.66 -0.64 15.93
C LEU A 414 12.33 -2.01 16.18
N PRO A 415 13.47 -2.37 15.55
CA PRO A 415 14.16 -3.63 15.83
C PRO A 415 14.56 -3.83 17.29
N HIS A 416 14.80 -2.75 18.04
CA HIS A 416 15.14 -2.80 19.46
C HIS A 416 13.89 -2.90 20.36
N ALA A 417 12.71 -2.49 19.87
CA ALA A 417 11.46 -2.50 20.63
C ALA A 417 10.59 -3.75 20.40
N ILE A 418 10.98 -4.63 19.49
CA ILE A 418 10.17 -5.80 19.08
C ILE A 418 10.92 -7.12 19.28
N LEU A 419 10.15 -8.17 19.47
CA LEU A 419 10.69 -9.52 19.60
C LEU A 419 11.30 -10.04 18.28
N PRO A 420 12.32 -10.92 18.32
CA PRO A 420 13.05 -11.40 17.13
C PRO A 420 12.20 -12.13 16.09
N HIS A 421 11.15 -12.84 16.51
CA HIS A 421 10.34 -13.71 15.65
C HIS A 421 9.28 -12.98 14.78
N ARG A 422 9.24 -11.64 14.80
CA ARG A 422 8.27 -10.85 14.02
C ARG A 422 8.84 -10.47 12.67
N SER A 423 8.40 -11.09 11.58
CA SER A 423 9.03 -10.88 10.27
C SER A 423 8.35 -9.82 9.38
N ALA A 424 7.09 -9.45 9.68
CA ALA A 424 6.31 -8.56 8.82
C ALA A 424 6.60 -7.08 9.10
N PHE A 425 6.75 -6.28 8.03
CA PHE A 425 6.93 -4.82 8.03
C PHE A 425 8.20 -4.28 8.72
N ILE A 426 9.19 -5.13 8.96
CA ILE A 426 10.49 -4.73 9.55
C ILE A 426 11.58 -4.91 8.50
N LYS A 427 12.38 -3.86 8.29
CA LYS A 427 13.48 -3.88 7.34
C LYS A 427 14.48 -4.99 7.71
N GLY A 428 14.84 -5.82 6.73
CA GLY A 428 15.80 -6.92 6.91
C GLY A 428 15.19 -8.25 7.38
N ARG A 429 13.87 -8.34 7.59
CA ARG A 429 13.19 -9.61 7.87
C ARG A 429 12.37 -10.06 6.65
N ASN A 430 12.62 -11.27 6.17
CA ASN A 430 11.95 -11.83 5.00
C ASN A 430 10.72 -12.65 5.42
N ILE A 431 9.63 -12.56 4.64
CA ILE A 431 8.42 -13.38 4.82
C ILE A 431 8.72 -14.89 4.72
N VAL A 432 9.76 -15.27 3.95
CA VAL A 432 10.18 -16.67 3.79
C VAL A 432 10.50 -17.32 5.15
N HIS A 433 11.07 -16.59 6.10
CA HIS A 433 11.33 -17.13 7.45
C HIS A 433 10.03 -17.54 8.17
N ASN A 434 8.92 -16.81 7.96
CA ASN A 434 7.63 -17.21 8.54
C ASN A 434 7.08 -18.47 7.89
N SER A 435 7.27 -18.62 6.57
CA SER A 435 6.85 -19.81 5.84
C SER A 435 7.62 -21.04 6.30
N LEU A 436 8.94 -20.91 6.50
CA LEU A 436 9.79 -21.97 7.06
C LEU A 436 9.38 -22.33 8.48
N LEU A 437 9.13 -21.33 9.34
CA LEU A 437 8.65 -21.57 10.69
C LEU A 437 7.30 -22.29 10.70
N ALA A 438 6.37 -21.92 9.82
CA ALA A 438 5.08 -22.60 9.69
C ALA A 438 5.25 -24.06 9.22
N HIS A 439 6.19 -24.31 8.30
CA HIS A 439 6.51 -25.65 7.84
C HIS A 439 7.07 -26.54 8.97
N GLU A 440 8.04 -26.05 9.74
CA GLU A 440 8.59 -26.74 10.91
C GLU A 440 7.53 -26.99 11.99
N LEU A 441 6.67 -26.00 12.26
CA LEU A 441 5.54 -26.17 13.18
C LEU A 441 4.58 -27.27 12.70
N THR A 442 4.31 -27.35 11.40
CA THR A 442 3.43 -28.38 10.82
C THR A 442 4.06 -29.77 10.96
N ARG A 443 5.37 -29.88 10.69
CA ARG A 443 6.11 -31.12 10.88
C ARG A 443 6.12 -31.56 12.34
N TYR A 444 6.30 -30.62 13.27
CA TYR A 444 6.22 -30.89 14.70
C TYR A 444 4.82 -31.36 15.11
N LEU A 445 3.75 -30.77 14.59
CA LEU A 445 2.38 -31.21 14.86
C LEU A 445 2.12 -32.64 14.38
N ASN A 446 2.72 -33.06 13.27
CA ASN A 446 2.55 -34.38 12.67
C ASN A 446 3.51 -35.45 13.20
N ALA A 447 4.35 -35.13 14.19
CA ALA A 447 5.30 -36.10 14.73
C ALA A 447 4.56 -37.19 15.56
N PRO A 448 4.72 -38.48 15.22
CA PRO A 448 3.94 -39.58 15.81
C PRO A 448 4.25 -39.85 17.30
N SER A 449 5.30 -39.25 17.86
CA SER A 449 5.77 -39.50 19.22
C SER A 449 5.03 -38.71 20.30
N LEU A 450 4.13 -37.78 19.94
CA LEU A 450 3.48 -36.87 20.89
C LEU A 450 2.00 -36.63 20.51
N ASN A 451 1.10 -37.36 21.16
CA ASN A 451 -0.35 -37.20 21.01
C ASN A 451 -0.85 -35.90 21.66
N GLY A 452 -1.88 -35.28 21.07
CA GLY A 452 -2.62 -34.17 21.68
C GLY A 452 -2.22 -32.74 21.26
N ARG A 453 -1.59 -32.55 20.11
CA ARG A 453 -1.25 -31.20 19.60
C ARG A 453 -2.34 -30.62 18.72
N SER A 454 -2.50 -29.30 18.76
CA SER A 454 -3.44 -28.58 17.90
C SER A 454 -2.85 -27.25 17.45
N CYS A 455 -3.19 -26.86 16.22
CA CYS A 455 -2.83 -25.56 15.67
C CYS A 455 -4.03 -24.62 15.72
N ILE A 456 -3.84 -23.41 16.23
CA ILE A 456 -4.87 -22.38 16.25
C ILE A 456 -4.47 -21.27 15.27
N LYS A 457 -5.26 -21.11 14.21
CA LYS A 457 -5.15 -19.97 13.29
C LYS A 457 -6.15 -18.90 13.70
N ILE A 458 -5.64 -17.73 14.11
CA ILE A 458 -6.46 -16.57 14.47
C ILE A 458 -6.35 -15.54 13.35
N ASP A 459 -7.48 -15.13 12.78
CA ASP A 459 -7.57 -14.03 11.84
C ASP A 459 -8.28 -12.83 12.47
N LEU A 460 -7.78 -11.62 12.18
CA LEU A 460 -8.29 -10.39 12.76
C LEU A 460 -9.18 -9.67 11.75
N LYS A 461 -10.50 -9.69 11.98
CA LYS A 461 -11.46 -8.94 11.16
C LYS A 461 -11.16 -7.44 11.26
N LYS A 462 -10.89 -6.79 10.13
CA LYS A 462 -10.65 -5.33 10.03
C LYS A 462 -9.59 -4.84 11.01
N ALA A 463 -8.43 -5.51 10.99
CA ALA A 463 -7.36 -5.32 11.98
C ALA A 463 -6.87 -3.87 12.11
N PHE A 464 -6.75 -3.13 11.01
CA PHE A 464 -6.35 -1.72 11.05
C PHE A 464 -7.45 -0.82 11.59
N ASP A 465 -8.70 -1.02 11.17
CA ASP A 465 -9.84 -0.15 11.52
C ASP A 465 -10.28 -0.29 12.98
N SER A 466 -9.88 -1.37 13.66
CA SER A 466 -10.29 -1.71 15.03
C SER A 466 -9.27 -1.33 16.11
N VAL A 467 -8.13 -0.74 15.74
CA VAL A 467 -7.09 -0.36 16.71
C VAL A 467 -7.57 0.79 17.59
N ARG A 468 -7.67 0.55 18.89
CA ARG A 468 -7.93 1.58 19.89
C ARG A 468 -6.73 2.50 20.09
N TRP A 469 -6.97 3.81 20.06
CA TRP A 469 -5.90 4.82 20.20
C TRP A 469 -5.37 4.93 21.62
N ASP A 470 -6.24 4.86 22.63
CA ASP A 470 -5.83 4.86 24.04
C ASP A 470 -5.00 3.63 24.41
N PHE A 471 -5.30 2.47 23.82
CA PHE A 471 -4.45 1.28 23.94
C PHE A 471 -3.09 1.51 23.27
N LEU A 472 -3.06 2.02 22.05
CA LEU A 472 -1.81 2.30 21.34
C LEU A 472 -0.93 3.31 22.11
N GLU A 473 -1.52 4.34 22.68
CA GLU A 473 -0.83 5.32 23.52
C GLU A 473 -0.17 4.66 24.73
N LYS A 474 -0.91 3.84 25.48
CA LYS A 474 -0.37 3.06 26.61
C LYS A 474 0.73 2.08 26.20
N VAL A 475 0.63 1.48 25.00
CA VAL A 475 1.69 0.62 24.45
C VAL A 475 2.97 1.42 24.20
N MET A 476 2.87 2.63 23.64
CA MET A 476 4.05 3.48 23.43
C MET A 476 4.64 3.98 24.76
N GLN A 477 3.79 4.33 25.74
CA GLN A 477 4.23 4.72 27.08
C GLN A 477 4.97 3.58 27.79
N SER A 478 4.45 2.35 27.75
CA SER A 478 5.10 1.21 28.40
C SER A 478 6.44 0.85 27.76
N LEU A 479 6.58 1.06 26.44
CA LEU A 479 7.84 0.89 25.71
C LEU A 479 8.84 2.06 25.90
N LEU A 480 8.50 3.05 26.74
CA LEU A 480 9.30 4.24 27.02
C LEU A 480 9.57 5.12 25.80
N PHE A 481 8.61 5.24 24.89
CA PHE A 481 8.69 6.27 23.85
C PHE A 481 8.66 7.67 24.50
N PRO A 482 9.40 8.65 23.96
CA PRO A 482 9.34 10.01 24.49
C PRO A 482 7.93 10.60 24.39
N GLU A 483 7.49 11.34 25.41
CA GLU A 483 6.15 11.94 25.46
C GLU A 483 5.88 12.85 24.25
N GLU A 484 6.87 13.64 23.85
CA GLU A 484 6.76 14.49 22.66
C GLU A 484 6.54 13.69 21.38
N TRP A 485 7.21 12.54 21.24
CA TRP A 485 6.99 11.64 20.11
C TRP A 485 5.59 11.06 20.11
N ILE A 486 5.12 10.60 21.28
CA ILE A 486 3.77 10.09 21.47
C ILE A 486 2.76 11.17 21.07
N ARG A 487 2.92 12.40 21.57
CA ARG A 487 2.06 13.54 21.25
C ARG A 487 1.97 13.79 19.74
N LEU A 488 3.09 13.76 19.01
CA LEU A 488 3.10 13.92 17.56
C LEU A 488 2.31 12.81 16.84
N VAL A 489 2.52 11.55 17.24
CA VAL A 489 1.79 10.39 16.69
C VAL A 489 0.29 10.49 17.00
N MET A 490 -0.06 10.81 18.25
CA MET A 490 -1.44 10.95 18.69
C MET A 490 -2.14 12.09 17.95
N GLN A 491 -1.47 13.22 17.73
CA GLN A 491 -2.01 14.32 16.91
C GLN A 491 -2.35 13.85 15.49
N CYS A 492 -1.48 13.04 14.86
CA CYS A 492 -1.71 12.52 13.51
C CYS A 492 -2.95 11.60 13.42
N ILE A 493 -3.20 10.76 14.42
CA ILE A 493 -4.29 9.77 14.38
C ILE A 493 -5.60 10.32 14.97
N GLN A 494 -5.56 11.05 16.08
CA GLN A 494 -6.75 11.49 16.81
C GLN A 494 -7.50 12.65 16.12
N THR A 495 -6.78 13.50 15.40
CA THR A 495 -7.40 14.65 14.70
C THR A 495 -7.84 14.33 13.27
N ALA A 496 -7.90 13.05 12.94
CA ALA A 496 -8.26 12.54 11.63
C ALA A 496 -9.73 12.80 11.29
N SER A 497 -9.99 13.29 10.08
CA SER A 497 -11.34 13.36 9.51
C SER A 497 -11.40 12.72 8.14
N TYR A 498 -12.57 12.22 7.77
CA TYR A 498 -12.78 11.42 6.57
C TYR A 498 -14.02 11.85 5.79
N SER A 499 -13.93 11.68 4.47
CA SER A 499 -15.08 11.61 3.57
C SER A 499 -14.97 10.35 2.74
N VAL A 500 -16.07 9.64 2.51
CA VAL A 500 -16.06 8.44 1.67
C VAL A 500 -16.18 8.86 0.22
N LEU A 501 -15.28 8.37 -0.65
CA LEU A 501 -15.36 8.67 -2.06
C LEU A 501 -16.13 7.53 -2.76
N ILE A 502 -17.26 7.86 -3.35
CA ILE A 502 -18.15 6.91 -4.05
C ILE A 502 -18.21 7.33 -5.52
N ASN A 503 -17.72 6.46 -6.40
CA ASN A 503 -17.70 6.68 -7.86
C ASN A 503 -17.11 8.06 -8.26
N GLY A 504 -16.10 8.55 -7.54
CA GLY A 504 -15.41 9.82 -7.81
C GLY A 504 -15.98 11.03 -7.06
N SER A 505 -17.13 10.89 -6.39
CA SER A 505 -17.77 11.96 -5.63
C SER A 505 -17.53 11.78 -4.11
N PRO A 506 -17.01 12.78 -3.41
CA PRO A 506 -16.90 12.74 -1.95
C PRO A 506 -18.28 12.81 -1.31
N ALA A 507 -18.49 12.01 -0.27
CA ALA A 507 -19.71 11.92 0.50
C ALA A 507 -19.42 11.93 2.01
N GLY A 508 -20.19 12.75 2.73
CA GLY A 508 -20.11 12.88 4.18
C GLY A 508 -18.84 13.59 4.69
N PHE A 509 -18.85 13.89 5.99
CA PHE A 509 -17.70 14.40 6.71
C PHE A 509 -17.83 13.95 8.17
N PHE A 510 -16.91 13.10 8.63
CA PHE A 510 -16.94 12.56 9.99
C PHE A 510 -15.52 12.39 10.55
N SER A 511 -15.42 12.33 11.88
CA SER A 511 -14.19 11.98 12.59
C SER A 511 -14.18 10.50 12.98
N ALA A 512 -13.00 9.96 13.30
CA ALA A 512 -12.86 8.64 13.89
C ALA A 512 -12.55 8.75 15.39
N THR A 513 -12.81 7.68 16.15
CA THR A 513 -12.33 7.49 17.51
C THR A 513 -11.40 6.29 17.64
N CYS A 514 -11.32 5.45 16.61
CA CYS A 514 -10.38 4.34 16.52
C CYS A 514 -9.94 4.08 15.07
N GLY A 515 -8.97 3.18 14.93
CA GLY A 515 -8.47 2.69 13.66
C GLY A 515 -7.21 3.41 13.17
N LEU A 516 -6.48 2.74 12.28
CA LEU A 516 -5.29 3.24 11.61
C LEU A 516 -5.52 3.32 10.10
N ARG A 517 -5.03 4.38 9.47
CA ARG A 517 -5.25 4.65 8.04
C ARG A 517 -4.55 3.64 7.16
N GLN A 518 -5.29 2.97 6.28
CA GLN A 518 -4.71 2.08 5.30
C GLN A 518 -4.13 2.89 4.12
N GLY A 519 -2.82 2.75 3.87
CA GLY A 519 -2.11 3.54 2.86
C GLY A 519 -1.26 4.69 3.43
N ASP A 520 -1.28 4.88 4.74
CA ASP A 520 -0.35 5.75 5.45
C ASP A 520 0.95 5.00 5.81
N PRO A 521 2.15 5.59 5.62
CA PRO A 521 3.43 4.92 5.92
C PRO A 521 3.66 4.61 7.40
N LEU A 522 3.03 5.32 8.33
CA LEU A 522 3.21 5.12 9.77
C LEU A 522 2.30 4.00 10.31
N SER A 523 1.07 3.90 9.81
CA SER A 523 0.07 2.92 10.25
C SER A 523 0.56 1.47 10.38
N PRO A 524 1.29 0.86 9.42
CA PRO A 524 1.78 -0.52 9.56
C PRO A 524 2.72 -0.71 10.75
N LEU A 525 3.56 0.28 11.05
CA LEU A 525 4.53 0.21 12.15
C LEU A 525 3.85 0.34 13.50
N LEU A 526 2.87 1.23 13.62
CA LEU A 526 2.04 1.35 14.82
C LEU A 526 1.25 0.06 15.07
N PHE A 527 0.74 -0.57 14.01
CA PHE A 527 0.07 -1.86 14.11
C PHE A 527 1.02 -2.97 14.62
N VAL A 528 2.29 -2.97 14.21
CA VAL A 528 3.30 -3.89 14.74
C VAL A 528 3.49 -3.71 16.25
N LEU A 529 3.52 -2.46 16.76
CA LEU A 529 3.62 -2.19 18.20
C LEU A 529 2.44 -2.78 18.98
N VAL A 530 1.21 -2.54 18.51
CA VAL A 530 -0.03 -3.09 19.09
C VAL A 530 0.03 -4.61 19.13
N MET A 531 0.42 -5.25 18.02
CA MET A 531 0.51 -6.71 17.93
C MET A 531 1.64 -7.29 18.80
N ASN A 532 2.71 -6.53 19.05
CA ASN A 532 3.79 -6.93 19.94
C ASN A 532 3.30 -6.97 21.40
N ALA A 533 2.58 -5.93 21.84
CA ALA A 533 2.00 -5.87 23.18
C ALA A 533 1.02 -7.01 23.45
N LEU A 534 0.13 -7.33 22.50
CA LEU A 534 -0.81 -8.44 22.62
C LEU A 534 -0.14 -9.81 22.80
N LYS A 535 1.10 -9.99 22.34
CA LYS A 535 1.84 -11.24 22.55
C LYS A 535 2.44 -11.32 23.95
N GLY A 536 3.01 -10.22 24.45
CA GLY A 536 3.58 -10.15 25.81
C GLY A 536 2.54 -10.49 26.88
N SER A 537 1.34 -9.91 26.77
CA SER A 537 0.23 -10.22 27.69
C SER A 537 -0.23 -11.68 27.59
N LYS A 538 -0.23 -12.28 26.39
CA LYS A 538 -0.57 -13.71 26.21
C LYS A 538 0.44 -14.61 26.89
N THR A 539 1.74 -14.41 26.67
CA THR A 539 2.78 -15.26 27.28
C THR A 539 2.66 -15.31 28.80
N ARG A 540 2.32 -14.18 29.42
CA ARG A 540 2.06 -14.10 30.86
C ARG A 540 0.79 -14.87 31.28
N LEU A 541 -0.33 -14.66 30.59
CA LEU A 541 -1.58 -15.40 30.87
C LEU A 541 -1.42 -16.92 30.67
N TRP A 542 -0.62 -17.35 29.68
CA TRP A 542 -0.31 -18.76 29.46
C TRP A 542 0.61 -19.32 30.56
N GLN A 543 1.54 -18.53 31.10
CA GLN A 543 2.39 -18.94 32.21
C GLN A 543 1.59 -19.02 33.52
N GLU A 544 0.78 -18.01 33.83
CA GLU A 544 -0.09 -17.97 35.01
C GLU A 544 -1.14 -19.11 34.98
N GLY A 545 -1.77 -19.36 33.83
CA GLY A 545 -2.71 -20.48 33.68
C GLY A 545 -2.08 -21.88 33.69
N TRP A 546 -0.79 -21.99 33.33
CA TRP A 546 -0.04 -23.24 33.41
C TRP A 546 0.42 -23.52 34.85
N GLU A 547 0.82 -22.49 35.60
CA GLU A 547 1.18 -22.63 37.02
C GLU A 547 -0.03 -23.04 37.88
N ASP A 548 -1.21 -22.46 37.64
CA ASP A 548 -2.46 -22.83 38.33
C ASP A 548 -2.94 -24.27 38.02
N SER A 549 -2.65 -24.79 36.82
CA SER A 549 -3.01 -26.17 36.45
C SER A 549 -1.97 -27.20 36.90
N SER A 550 -0.71 -26.80 37.05
CA SER A 550 0.36 -27.64 37.61
C SER A 550 0.37 -27.72 39.15
N THR A 551 -0.35 -26.82 39.84
CA THR A 551 -0.58 -26.90 41.29
C THR A 551 -1.85 -27.67 41.67
N GLN A 552 -2.67 -28.06 40.69
CA GLN A 552 -3.86 -28.91 40.88
C GLN A 552 -3.69 -30.35 40.35
N SER A 553 -2.48 -30.76 39.94
CA SER A 553 -2.17 -32.13 39.50
C SER A 553 -1.35 -32.90 40.53
#